data_AF-A0A2S7QNX3-F1
#
_entry.id   AF-A0A2S7QNX3-F1
#
_cell.length_a   1.000
_cell.length_b   1.000
_cell.length_c   1.000
_cell.angle_alpha   90.00
_cell.angle_beta   90.00
_cell.angle_gamma   90.00
#
_symmetry.space_group_name_H-M   'P 1'
#
loop_
_entity.id
_entity.type
_entity.pdbx_description
1 polymer ?
#
loop_
_entity_poly.entity_id
_entity_poly.type
_entity_poly.pdbx_seq_one_letter_code
_entity_poly.pdbx_strand_id
1 'polypeptide(L)'
;MNQSTTSNLAIVPLPGIESYCASKAALNVFLLCLRENLRKTNVKVIELSPPPVQTELHDYLTPAKGRAMGMPLDEFTTQAYTGLNGGTDTVIIGSIGDKADFDEIVTRRRKQFDGFAESMRGRMVLMGLE
;
A
#
# COMPACT_ATOMS: atom_id res chain seq x y z
N MET A 1 0.91 -17.15 -0.58
CA MET A 1 1.38 -15.76 -0.46
C MET A 1 0.15 -14.90 -0.25
N ASN A 2 0.04 -14.20 0.88
CA ASN A 2 -1.13 -13.37 1.17
C ASN A 2 -0.84 -11.94 0.74
N GLN A 3 -1.41 -11.55 -0.41
CA GLN A 3 -1.24 -10.24 -1.03
C GLN A 3 -2.54 -9.43 -0.94
N SER A 4 -2.43 -8.15 -0.62
CA SER A 4 -3.56 -7.22 -0.54
C SER A 4 -3.30 -6.00 -1.41
N THR A 5 -4.29 -5.63 -2.23
CA THR A 5 -4.18 -4.48 -3.15
C THR A 5 -4.77 -3.22 -2.53
N THR A 6 -3.90 -2.28 -2.16
CA THR A 6 -4.29 -0.94 -1.69
C THR A 6 -4.37 0.03 -2.87
N SER A 7 -3.87 1.26 -2.73
CA SER A 7 -3.83 2.30 -3.77
C SER A 7 -2.92 3.42 -3.27
N ASN A 8 -2.25 4.13 -4.18
CA ASN A 8 -1.49 5.33 -3.81
C ASN A 8 -2.37 6.41 -3.14
N LEU A 9 -3.69 6.37 -3.36
CA LEU A 9 -4.67 7.22 -2.70
C LEU A 9 -4.88 6.91 -1.20
N ALA A 10 -4.33 5.80 -0.69
CA ALA A 10 -4.22 5.54 0.74
C ALA A 10 -3.27 6.52 1.45
N ILE A 11 -2.36 7.14 0.70
CA ILE A 11 -1.31 8.02 1.21
C ILE A 11 -1.59 9.48 0.83
N VAL A 12 -1.91 9.73 -0.44
CA VAL A 12 -2.23 11.07 -0.95
C VAL A 12 -3.66 11.06 -1.48
N PRO A 13 -4.66 11.57 -0.74
CA PRO A 13 -6.05 11.45 -1.11
C PRO A 13 -6.42 12.38 -2.28
N LEU A 14 -7.39 11.93 -3.08
CA LEU A 14 -7.98 12.71 -4.17
C LEU A 14 -9.39 13.19 -3.75
N PRO A 15 -9.68 14.51 -3.78
CA PRO A 15 -11.01 15.03 -3.51
C PRO A 15 -12.09 14.46 -4.44
N GLY A 16 -13.29 14.22 -3.93
CA GLY A 16 -14.44 13.68 -4.67
C GLY A 16 -14.59 12.15 -4.64
N ILE A 17 -13.64 11.44 -4.04
CA ILE A 17 -13.68 9.98 -3.82
C ILE A 17 -13.25 9.62 -2.39
N GLU A 18 -13.79 10.34 -1.41
CA GLU A 18 -13.37 10.30 0.00
C GLU A 18 -13.55 8.91 0.61
N SER A 19 -14.70 8.27 0.37
CA SER A 19 -14.97 6.92 0.89
C SER A 19 -13.99 5.88 0.32
N TYR A 20 -13.60 6.02 -0.95
CA TYR A 20 -12.57 5.18 -1.55
C TYR A 20 -11.22 5.41 -0.89
N CYS A 21 -10.77 6.67 -0.78
CA CYS A 21 -9.50 7.02 -0.14
C CYS A 21 -9.45 6.52 1.32
N ALA A 22 -10.52 6.73 2.08
CA ALA A 22 -10.65 6.25 3.46
C ALA A 22 -10.56 4.73 3.56
N SER A 23 -11.24 3.99 2.66
CA SER A 23 -11.17 2.52 2.65
C SER A 23 -9.75 2.00 2.39
N LYS A 24 -9.02 2.65 1.47
CA LYS A 24 -7.64 2.26 1.12
C LYS A 24 -6.65 2.66 2.22
N ALA A 25 -6.85 3.81 2.87
CA ALA A 25 -6.07 4.23 4.04
C ALA A 25 -6.29 3.27 5.23
N ALA A 26 -7.53 2.87 5.49
CA ALA A 26 -7.87 1.91 6.54
C ALA A 26 -7.19 0.55 6.29
N LEU A 27 -7.25 0.04 5.05
CA LEU A 27 -6.58 -1.20 4.68
C LEU A 27 -5.06 -1.08 4.84
N ASN A 28 -4.44 0.02 4.41
CA ASN A 28 -3.00 0.25 4.58
C ASN A 28 -2.58 0.22 6.07
N VAL A 29 -3.31 0.91 6.96
CA VAL A 29 -3.04 0.87 8.41
C VAL A 29 -3.23 -0.53 8.97
N PHE A 30 -4.30 -1.22 8.57
CA PHE A 30 -4.56 -2.60 8.99
C PHE A 30 -3.38 -3.53 8.62
N LEU A 31 -2.83 -3.41 7.41
CA LEU A 31 -1.70 -4.24 6.97
C LEU A 31 -0.41 -3.96 7.76
N LEU A 32 -0.14 -2.70 8.13
CA LEU A 32 0.99 -2.36 9.01
C LEU A 32 0.88 -3.08 10.36
N CYS A 33 -0.27 -2.95 11.03
CA CYS A 33 -0.52 -3.62 12.31
C CYS A 33 -0.53 -5.14 12.18
N LEU A 34 -1.11 -5.68 11.11
CA LEU A 34 -1.18 -7.12 10.87
C LEU A 34 0.22 -7.73 10.70
N ARG A 35 1.13 -7.07 9.97
CA ARG A 35 2.53 -7.50 9.84
C ARG A 35 3.21 -7.61 11.20
N GLU A 36 3.05 -6.58 12.02
CA GLU A 36 3.64 -6.53 13.36
C GLU A 36 3.10 -7.65 14.27
N ASN A 37 1.78 -7.89 14.22
CA ASN A 37 1.15 -8.97 14.98
C ASN A 37 1.60 -10.37 14.52
N LEU A 38 1.91 -10.53 13.23
CA LEU A 38 2.34 -11.80 12.63
C LEU A 38 3.86 -11.98 12.61
N ARG A 39 4.66 -11.06 13.17
CA ARG A 39 6.13 -11.07 13.08
C ARG A 39 6.81 -12.36 13.57
N LYS A 40 6.20 -13.07 14.53
CA LYS A 40 6.71 -14.34 15.11
C LYS A 40 6.19 -15.58 14.35
N THR A 41 5.52 -15.39 13.21
CA THR A 41 4.93 -16.47 12.39
C THR A 41 5.63 -16.59 11.04
N ASN A 42 5.33 -17.66 10.30
CA ASN A 42 5.81 -17.85 8.93
C ASN A 42 4.92 -17.15 7.86
N VAL A 43 3.95 -16.33 8.28
CA VAL A 43 3.03 -15.65 7.36
C VAL A 43 3.62 -14.33 6.89
N LYS A 44 3.81 -14.20 5.57
CA LYS A 44 4.20 -12.95 4.91
C LYS A 44 2.96 -12.19 4.45
N VAL A 45 2.86 -10.92 4.82
CA VAL A 45 1.80 -10.01 4.40
C VAL A 45 2.41 -8.97 3.46
N ILE A 46 2.00 -9.01 2.20
CA ILE A 46 2.54 -8.12 1.16
C ILE A 46 1.45 -7.15 0.71
N GLU A 47 1.79 -5.87 0.64
CA GLU A 47 0.93 -4.81 0.14
C GLU A 47 1.35 -4.42 -1.27
N LEU A 48 0.40 -4.40 -2.19
CA LEU A 48 0.58 -3.87 -3.54
C LEU A 48 -0.21 -2.55 -3.65
N SER A 49 0.49 -1.44 -3.81
CA SER A 49 -0.09 -0.09 -3.94
C SER A 49 0.04 0.41 -5.39
N PRO A 50 -1.04 0.32 -6.19
CA PRO A 50 -1.06 0.79 -7.57
C PRO A 50 -1.42 2.27 -7.73
N PRO A 51 -1.06 2.89 -8.88
CA PRO A 51 -1.69 4.11 -9.40
C PRO A 51 -3.03 3.74 -10.08
N PRO A 52 -3.75 4.68 -10.73
CA PRO A 52 -4.80 4.30 -11.67
C PRO A 52 -4.26 3.37 -12.77
N VAL A 53 -5.01 2.32 -13.11
CA VAL A 53 -4.64 1.32 -14.13
C VAL A 53 -5.76 1.20 -15.15
N GLN A 54 -5.41 1.06 -16.42
CA GLN A 54 -6.32 0.93 -17.56
C GLN A 54 -7.12 -0.38 -17.47
N THR A 55 -8.25 -0.31 -16.75
CA THR A 55 -9.20 -1.39 -16.51
C THR A 55 -10.62 -0.86 -16.71
N GLU A 56 -11.60 -1.74 -16.61
CA GLU A 56 -13.02 -1.40 -16.66
C GLU A 56 -13.50 -0.60 -15.43
N LEU A 57 -12.64 -0.39 -14.42
CA LEU A 57 -12.97 0.31 -13.18
C LEU A 57 -13.61 1.69 -13.42
N HIS A 58 -13.19 2.38 -14.49
CA HIS A 58 -13.63 3.73 -14.82
C HIS A 58 -14.67 3.79 -15.95
N ASP A 59 -15.27 2.66 -16.34
CA ASP A 59 -16.25 2.60 -17.44
C ASP A 59 -17.52 3.41 -17.16
N TYR A 60 -17.79 3.76 -15.89
CA TYR A 60 -18.87 4.67 -15.48
C TYR A 60 -18.75 6.08 -16.09
N LEU A 61 -17.56 6.49 -16.55
CA LEU A 61 -17.37 7.73 -17.32
C LEU A 61 -17.78 7.52 -18.79
N THR A 62 -17.22 6.49 -19.42
CA THR A 62 -17.55 5.79 -20.68
C THR A 62 -16.47 4.72 -20.87
N PRO A 63 -16.69 3.61 -21.59
CA PRO A 63 -15.64 2.62 -21.85
C PRO A 63 -14.38 3.22 -22.51
N ALA A 64 -14.56 4.14 -23.47
CA ALA A 64 -13.45 4.78 -24.17
C ALA A 64 -12.59 5.68 -23.25
N LYS A 65 -13.22 6.46 -22.36
CA LYS A 65 -12.48 7.33 -21.41
C LYS A 65 -11.93 6.55 -20.22
N GLY A 66 -12.69 5.58 -19.71
CA GLY A 66 -12.32 4.79 -18.55
C GLY A 66 -11.08 3.95 -18.82
N ARG A 67 -11.06 3.22 -19.94
CA ARG A 67 -9.95 2.34 -20.31
C ARG A 67 -8.73 3.07 -20.86
N ALA A 68 -8.82 4.38 -21.09
CA ALA A 68 -7.68 5.22 -21.43
C ALA A 68 -7.03 5.87 -20.18
N MET A 69 -7.57 5.63 -18.98
CA MET A 69 -7.11 6.28 -17.75
C MET A 69 -6.01 5.47 -17.06
N GLY A 70 -4.90 6.14 -16.77
CA GLY A 70 -3.83 5.61 -15.94
C GLY A 70 -2.80 4.77 -16.69
N MET A 71 -2.07 3.97 -15.92
CA MET A 71 -1.00 3.10 -16.40
C MET A 71 -1.55 1.97 -17.28
N PRO A 72 -0.89 1.65 -18.41
CA PRO A 72 -1.20 0.45 -19.20
C PRO A 72 -1.17 -0.84 -18.36
N LEU A 73 -2.09 -1.77 -18.64
CA LEU A 73 -2.24 -2.99 -17.85
C LEU A 73 -1.02 -3.92 -17.93
N ASP A 74 -0.40 -4.02 -19.09
CA ASP A 74 0.83 -4.78 -19.34
C ASP A 74 2.03 -4.21 -18.56
N GLU A 75 2.14 -2.88 -18.52
CA GLU A 75 3.13 -2.18 -17.71
C GLU A 75 2.89 -2.44 -16.22
N PHE A 76 1.66 -2.27 -15.74
CA PHE A 76 1.29 -2.52 -14.35
C PHE A 76 1.60 -3.96 -13.93
N THR A 77 1.18 -4.94 -14.72
CA THR A 77 1.39 -6.37 -14.39
C THR A 77 2.86 -6.74 -14.37
N THR A 78 3.68 -6.18 -15.28
CA THR A 78 5.13 -6.36 -15.29
C THR A 78 5.78 -5.78 -14.03
N GLN A 79 5.41 -4.55 -13.64
CA GLN A 79 5.95 -3.91 -12.44
C GLN A 79 5.50 -4.62 -11.15
N ALA A 80 4.23 -5.03 -11.08
CA ALA A 80 3.69 -5.78 -9.96
C ALA A 80 4.39 -7.12 -9.79
N TYR A 81 4.54 -7.89 -10.85
CA TYR A 81 5.24 -9.17 -10.81
C TYR A 81 6.70 -9.01 -10.34
N THR A 82 7.39 -8.01 -10.89
CA THR A 82 8.78 -7.70 -10.50
C THR A 82 8.88 -7.34 -9.03
N GLY A 83 8.03 -6.43 -8.53
CA GLY A 83 8.05 -6.00 -7.14
C GLY A 83 7.68 -7.11 -6.16
N LEU A 84 6.67 -7.94 -6.49
CA LEU A 84 6.27 -9.08 -5.67
C LEU A 84 7.39 -10.13 -5.54
N ASN A 85 8.24 -10.27 -6.56
CA ASN A 85 9.43 -11.12 -6.51
C ASN A 85 10.65 -10.45 -5.87
N GLY A 86 10.60 -9.14 -5.61
CA GLY A 86 11.72 -8.36 -5.07
C GLY A 86 11.97 -8.56 -3.57
N GLY A 87 11.11 -9.29 -2.87
CA GLY A 87 11.28 -9.63 -1.44
C GLY A 87 10.89 -8.52 -0.46
N THR A 88 10.33 -7.40 -0.94
CA THR A 88 9.78 -6.36 -0.06
C THR A 88 8.38 -6.72 0.41
N ASP A 89 7.98 -6.20 1.57
CA ASP A 89 6.61 -6.36 2.07
C ASP A 89 5.65 -5.30 1.53
N THR A 90 6.16 -4.23 0.94
CA THR A 90 5.40 -3.17 0.28
C THR A 90 5.93 -2.97 -1.13
N VAL A 91 5.03 -3.09 -2.10
CA VAL A 91 5.28 -2.91 -3.54
C VAL A 91 4.48 -1.70 -3.99
N ILE A 92 5.16 -0.61 -4.31
CA ILE A 92 4.55 0.63 -4.78
C ILE A 92 4.81 0.76 -6.27
N ILE A 93 3.75 1.00 -7.03
CA ILE A 93 3.80 1.21 -8.47
C ILE A 93 3.37 2.65 -8.76
N GLY A 94 4.17 3.37 -9.54
CA GLY A 94 3.96 4.79 -9.81
C GLY A 94 3.95 5.67 -8.54
N SER A 95 3.31 6.82 -8.64
CA SER A 95 3.09 7.78 -7.53
C SER A 95 1.83 8.60 -7.79
N ILE A 96 1.37 9.35 -6.78
CA ILE A 96 0.44 10.49 -6.97
C ILE A 96 1.27 11.75 -6.81
N GLY A 97 1.30 12.61 -7.83
CA GLY A 97 2.18 13.77 -7.85
C GLY A 97 3.64 13.39 -8.05
N ASP A 98 4.55 14.20 -7.53
CA ASP A 98 6.00 13.96 -7.61
C ASP A 98 6.38 12.65 -6.92
N LYS A 99 7.24 11.87 -7.59
CA LYS A 99 7.62 10.54 -7.10
C LYS A 99 8.52 10.61 -5.86
N ALA A 100 9.47 11.54 -5.82
CA ALA A 100 10.40 11.63 -4.70
C ALA A 100 9.66 12.06 -3.43
N ASP A 101 8.76 13.03 -3.54
CA ASP A 101 7.91 13.47 -2.43
C ASP A 101 6.99 12.35 -1.94
N PHE A 102 6.35 11.62 -2.86
CA PHE A 102 5.50 10.49 -2.52
C PHE A 102 6.27 9.39 -1.77
N ASP A 103 7.43 9.00 -2.30
CA ASP A 103 8.29 7.99 -1.71
C ASP A 103 8.82 8.44 -0.33
N GLU A 104 9.11 9.74 -0.15
CA GLU A 104 9.49 10.29 1.15
C GLU A 104 8.36 10.12 2.18
N ILE A 105 7.12 10.47 1.83
CA ILE A 105 5.97 10.33 2.74
C ILE A 105 5.81 8.88 3.19
N VAL A 106 5.82 7.94 2.24
CA VAL A 106 5.71 6.50 2.51
C VAL A 106 6.84 6.05 3.44
N THR A 107 8.07 6.38 3.09
CA THR A 107 9.27 5.95 3.84
C THR A 107 9.25 6.49 5.25
N ARG A 108 8.94 7.78 5.43
CA ARG A 108 8.88 8.43 6.76
C ARG A 108 7.77 7.83 7.61
N ARG A 109 6.59 7.60 7.04
CA ARG A 109 5.47 6.99 7.76
C ARG A 109 5.78 5.56 8.20
N ARG A 110 6.41 4.76 7.32
CA ARG A 110 6.86 3.40 7.67
C ARG A 110 7.89 3.43 8.78
N LYS A 111 8.93 4.27 8.67
CA LYS A 111 9.96 4.43 9.70
C LYS A 111 9.38 4.80 11.07
N GLN A 112 8.41 5.70 11.11
CA GLN A 112 7.73 6.09 12.36
C GLN A 112 6.93 4.93 12.97
N PHE A 113 6.20 4.19 12.14
CA PHE A 113 5.46 3.01 12.59
C PHE A 113 6.40 1.93 13.17
N ASP A 114 7.45 1.57 12.44
CA ASP A 114 8.38 0.51 12.85
C ASP A 114 9.07 0.86 14.18
N GLY A 115 9.55 2.10 14.33
CA GLY A 115 10.17 2.56 15.57
C GLY A 115 9.20 2.61 16.75
N PHE A 116 7.94 3.00 16.52
CA PHE A 116 6.91 2.97 17.55
C PHE A 116 6.56 1.55 17.98
N ALA A 117 6.39 0.64 17.02
CA ALA A 117 6.11 -0.77 17.27
C ALA A 117 7.23 -1.41 18.07
N GLU A 118 8.50 -1.16 17.71
CA GLU A 118 9.66 -1.64 18.44
C GLU A 118 9.70 -1.14 19.89
N SER A 119 9.46 0.15 20.10
CA SER A 119 9.39 0.73 21.44
C SER A 119 8.29 0.10 22.30
N MET A 120 7.12 -0.18 21.71
CA MET A 120 6.01 -0.84 22.40
C MET A 120 6.35 -2.29 22.78
N ARG A 121 7.01 -3.05 21.90
CA ARG A 121 7.49 -4.40 22.23
C ARG A 121 8.46 -4.39 23.40
N GLY A 122 9.44 -3.48 23.39
CA GLY A 122 10.40 -3.35 24.49
C GLY A 122 9.71 -3.10 25.84
N ARG A 123 8.65 -2.27 25.86
CA ARG A 123 7.82 -2.06 27.05
C ARG A 123 7.05 -3.31 27.46
N MET A 124 6.43 -4.03 26.53
CA MET A 124 5.70 -5.27 26.84
C MET A 124 6.61 -6.34 27.45
N VAL A 125 7.84 -6.48 26.95
CA VAL A 125 8.86 -7.38 27.54
C VAL A 125 9.20 -6.97 28.97
N LEU A 126 9.46 -5.68 29.22
CA LEU A 126 9.73 -5.17 30.58
C LEU A 126 8.56 -5.37 31.55
N MET A 127 7.33 -5.41 31.03
CA MET A 127 6.10 -5.65 31.79
C MET A 127 5.74 -7.14 31.94
N GLY A 128 6.50 -8.05 31.33
CA GLY A 128 6.23 -9.50 31.38
C GLY A 128 5.00 -9.94 30.58
N LEU A 129 4.63 -9.21 29.54
CA LEU A 129 3.43 -9.44 28.71
C LEU A 129 3.73 -10.11 27.35
N GLU A 130 4.82 -10.87 27.24
CA GLU A 130 5.18 -11.61 26.01
C GLU A 130 4.84 -13.10 26.06
#